data_AF-A0A7J9QN28-F1
#
_entry.id   AF-A0A7J9QN28-F1
#
_cell.length_a   1.000
_cell.length_b   1.000
_cell.length_c   1.000
_cell.angle_alpha   90.00
_cell.angle_beta   90.00
_cell.angle_gamma   90.00
#
_symmetry.space_group_name_H-M   'P 1'
#
loop_
_entity.id
_entity.type
_entity.pdbx_description
1 polymer ?
#
loop_
_entity_poly.entity_id
_entity_poly.type
_entity_poly.pdbx_seq_one_letter_code
_entity_poly.pdbx_strand_id
1 'polypeptide(L)'
;MALIQISNQSTKNLGKKSTIRFTQSICPDCNMILDAEVFERDNQVFMSKICPTHGECEELYFGSYEMYKKFSTYWVDGKGAHAPNVMIDKCSCPNNCGLCSNHLSHSGLANMIVTNRCDLTCWYCFFYVKKGLEGAYMYEPDHEQVRGMMKTLKAERPIPGNSMQITGGEPMLREDITDLIKIMKEEGVDHIQMNTNGIRHAMDPEAAREVRLAGCNNLY
;
A
#
# COMPACT_ATOMS: atom_id res chain seq x y z
N MET A 1 34.74 -20.95 -8.45
CA MET A 1 34.88 -19.48 -8.54
C MET A 1 34.57 -18.93 -7.15
N ALA A 2 35.60 -18.44 -6.45
CA ALA A 2 35.44 -17.92 -5.10
C ALA A 2 34.61 -16.63 -5.17
N LEU A 3 33.48 -16.61 -4.46
CA LEU A 3 32.68 -15.41 -4.27
C LEU A 3 33.54 -14.36 -3.57
N ILE A 4 33.63 -13.18 -4.17
CA ILE A 4 34.28 -12.01 -3.57
C ILE A 4 33.55 -11.74 -2.25
N GLN A 5 34.19 -12.05 -1.12
CA GLN A 5 33.80 -11.51 0.16
C GLN A 5 34.06 -10.00 0.12
N ILE A 6 33.03 -9.22 -0.20
CA ILE A 6 33.04 -7.78 0.08
C ILE A 6 32.85 -7.64 1.58
N SER A 7 33.94 -7.81 2.34
CA SER A 7 33.95 -7.42 3.75
C SER A 7 34.02 -5.90 3.79
N ASN A 8 32.88 -5.26 4.04
CA ASN A 8 32.83 -3.82 4.25
C ASN A 8 33.37 -3.51 5.66
N GLN A 9 34.67 -3.76 5.88
CA GLN A 9 35.38 -3.35 7.10
C GLN A 9 35.85 -1.90 6.93
N SER A 10 34.88 -0.99 6.82
CA SER A 10 35.14 0.39 7.22
C SER A 10 34.86 0.43 8.72
N THR A 11 35.91 0.53 9.54
CA THR A 11 35.80 1.06 10.90
C THR A 11 35.21 2.46 10.78
N LYS A 12 33.88 2.55 10.86
CA LYS A 12 33.18 3.81 10.73
C LYS A 12 33.61 4.67 11.92
N ASN A 13 34.46 5.67 11.68
CA ASN A 13 34.59 6.80 12.58
C ASN A 13 33.27 7.57 12.47
N LEU A 14 32.31 7.14 13.26
CA LEU A 14 30.96 7.68 13.20
C LEU A 14 30.97 9.10 13.75
N GLY A 15 30.54 10.06 12.93
CA GLY A 15 30.26 11.41 13.39
C GLY A 15 29.31 11.40 14.60
N LYS A 16 29.27 12.52 15.33
CA LYS A 16 28.44 12.65 16.53
C LYS A 16 26.98 12.33 16.20
N LYS A 17 26.45 11.29 16.83
CA LYS A 17 25.03 10.90 16.73
C LYS A 17 24.16 11.89 17.50
N SER A 18 23.13 12.43 16.86
CA SER A 18 22.11 13.27 17.50
C SER A 18 20.72 12.66 17.33
N THR A 19 20.15 12.14 18.41
CA THR A 19 18.81 11.54 18.40
C THR A 19 17.75 12.57 18.00
N ILE A 20 16.93 12.22 17.01
CA ILE A 20 15.78 13.02 16.56
C ILE A 20 14.50 12.55 17.24
N ARG A 21 14.20 11.24 17.17
CA ARG A 21 13.01 10.63 17.77
C ARG A 21 13.17 9.12 17.90
N PHE A 22 12.33 8.52 18.74
CA PHE A 22 12.12 7.07 18.79
C PHE A 22 10.82 6.71 18.07
N THR A 23 10.80 5.54 17.45
CA THR A 23 9.66 5.00 16.71
C THR A 23 9.72 3.47 16.69
N GLN A 24 8.81 2.82 15.96
CA GLN A 24 8.88 1.40 15.68
C GLN A 24 9.20 1.16 14.21
N SER A 25 9.91 0.07 13.93
CA SER A 25 10.22 -0.39 12.59
C SER A 25 10.19 -1.92 12.55
N ILE A 26 10.46 -2.50 11.39
CA ILE A 26 10.54 -3.96 11.22
C ILE A 26 11.97 -4.39 10.94
N CYS A 27 12.33 -5.59 11.41
CA CYS A 27 13.55 -6.28 10.98
C CYS A 27 13.46 -6.59 9.48
N PRO A 28 14.49 -6.28 8.67
CA PRO A 28 14.45 -6.53 7.23
C PRO A 28 14.43 -8.03 6.88
N ASP A 29 14.89 -8.90 7.79
CA ASP A 29 15.00 -10.34 7.54
C ASP A 29 13.76 -11.13 8.00
N CYS A 30 13.19 -10.80 9.17
CA CYS A 30 12.08 -11.57 9.76
C CYS A 30 10.80 -10.78 10.04
N ASN A 31 10.74 -9.49 9.68
CA ASN A 31 9.59 -8.61 9.89
C ASN A 31 9.13 -8.44 11.36
N MET A 32 9.95 -8.84 12.34
CA MET A 32 9.68 -8.58 13.75
C MET A 32 9.60 -7.06 13.99
N ILE A 33 8.58 -6.63 14.75
CA ILE A 33 8.42 -5.23 15.16
C ILE A 33 9.43 -4.92 16.26
N LEU A 34 10.25 -3.90 16.04
CA LEU A 34 11.36 -3.49 16.90
C LEU A 34 11.26 -2.00 17.22
N ASP A 35 11.72 -1.63 18.40
CA ASP A 35 11.99 -0.23 18.71
C ASP A 35 13.16 0.26 17.85
N ALA A 36 13.01 1.48 17.33
CA ALA A 36 13.95 2.09 16.42
C ALA A 36 14.24 3.53 16.83
N GLU A 37 15.49 3.93 16.67
CA GLU A 37 15.93 5.31 16.89
C GLU A 37 16.21 5.97 15.54
N VAL A 38 15.59 7.12 15.31
CA VAL A 38 15.91 7.99 14.18
C VAL A 38 16.87 9.07 14.67
N PHE A 39 18.00 9.23 14.02
CA PHE A 39 19.05 10.15 14.44
C PHE A 39 19.74 10.82 13.25
N GLU A 40 20.33 11.97 13.51
CA GLU A 40 21.20 12.69 12.59
C GLU A 40 22.65 12.27 12.80
N ARG A 41 23.38 12.14 11.70
CA ARG A 41 24.83 12.00 11.65
C ARG A 41 25.33 12.50 10.29
N ASP A 42 26.34 13.35 10.31
CA ASP A 42 27.00 13.88 9.11
C ASP A 42 26.01 14.52 8.10
N ASN A 43 25.03 15.29 8.60
CA ASN A 43 23.95 15.93 7.82
C ASN A 43 23.04 14.93 7.09
N GLN A 44 22.99 13.68 7.53
CA GLN A 44 22.07 12.66 7.03
C GLN A 44 21.25 12.10 8.18
N VAL A 45 20.06 11.59 7.87
CA VAL A 45 19.18 10.95 8.85
C VAL A 45 19.26 9.44 8.68
N PHE A 46 19.57 8.74 9.77
CA PHE A 46 19.63 7.29 9.85
C PHE A 46 18.54 6.77 10.78
N MET A 47 18.23 5.49 10.62
CA MET A 47 17.40 4.73 11.56
C MET A 47 18.18 3.50 12.01
N SER A 48 18.30 3.29 13.33
CA SER A 48 18.90 2.08 13.91
C SER A 48 17.88 1.28 14.71
N LYS A 49 17.96 -0.05 14.61
CA LYS A 49 17.14 -1.03 15.33
C LYS A 49 17.97 -2.28 15.64
N ILE A 50 17.65 -3.00 16.71
CA ILE A 50 18.36 -4.23 17.10
C ILE A 50 17.38 -5.39 17.12
N CYS A 51 17.57 -6.34 16.21
CA CYS A 51 16.82 -7.60 16.20
C CYS A 51 17.53 -8.61 17.13
N PRO A 52 16.82 -9.27 18.06
CA PRO A 52 17.40 -10.32 18.90
C PRO A 52 18.00 -11.50 18.11
N THR A 53 17.56 -11.70 16.86
CA THR A 53 17.99 -12.80 15.99
C THR A 53 19.02 -12.38 14.95
N HIS A 54 18.87 -11.18 14.36
CA HIS A 54 19.67 -10.74 13.22
C HIS A 54 20.67 -9.62 13.56
N GLY A 55 20.67 -9.11 14.80
CA GLY A 55 21.61 -8.09 15.26
C GLY A 55 21.19 -6.65 14.94
N GLU A 56 22.17 -5.74 14.93
CA GLU A 56 21.97 -4.33 14.64
C GLU A 56 21.75 -4.08 13.15
N CYS A 57 20.73 -3.28 12.84
CA CYS A 57 20.45 -2.79 11.51
C CYS A 57 20.41 -1.26 11.56
N GLU A 58 21.29 -0.62 10.79
CA GLU A 58 21.38 0.83 10.62
C GLU A 58 21.22 1.16 9.13
N GLU A 59 20.23 1.97 8.80
CA GLU A 59 19.87 2.28 7.41
C GLU A 59 19.78 3.79 7.21
N LEU A 60 20.12 4.25 5.99
CA LEU A 60 19.88 5.63 5.59
C LEU A 60 18.37 5.86 5.47
N TYR A 61 17.83 6.75 6.30
CA TYR A 61 16.41 7.10 6.30
C TYR A 61 16.12 8.32 5.43
N PHE A 62 17.01 9.33 5.45
CA PHE A 62 16.89 10.53 4.62
C PHE A 62 18.27 11.13 4.33
N GLY A 63 18.57 11.42 3.07
CA GLY A 63 19.93 11.83 2.62
C GLY A 63 20.39 13.23 3.02
N SER A 64 19.52 14.07 3.59
CA SER A 64 19.80 15.45 4.00
C SER A 64 18.99 15.81 5.24
N TYR A 65 19.67 16.11 6.36
CA TYR A 65 19.02 16.52 7.59
C TYR A 65 18.35 17.89 7.47
N GLU A 66 18.95 18.83 6.74
CA GLU A 66 18.34 20.14 6.48
C GLU A 66 16.99 20.01 5.76
N MET A 67 16.92 19.18 4.72
CA MET A 67 15.68 18.95 3.99
C MET A 67 14.66 18.16 4.83
N TYR A 68 15.12 17.16 5.59
CA TYR A 68 14.27 16.45 6.55
C TYR A 68 13.63 17.41 7.54
N LYS A 69 14.41 18.33 8.12
CA LYS A 69 13.93 19.35 9.05
C LYS A 69 12.94 20.28 8.37
N LYS A 70 13.23 20.76 7.16
CA LYS A 70 12.29 21.57 6.37
C LYS A 70 10.96 20.85 6.17
N PHE A 71 10.98 19.59 5.71
CA PHE A 71 9.76 18.83 5.47
C PHE A 71 8.98 18.50 6.74
N SER A 72 9.68 18.32 7.86
CA SER A 72 9.01 18.14 9.16
C SER A 72 8.14 19.34 9.56
N THR A 73 8.41 20.54 9.05
CA THR A 73 7.56 21.73 9.30
C THR A 73 6.22 21.70 8.57
N TYR A 74 6.09 20.88 7.51
CA TYR A 74 4.83 20.69 6.80
C TYR A 74 4.02 19.51 7.34
N TRP A 75 4.53 18.82 8.36
CA TRP A 75 3.83 17.70 8.98
C TRP A 75 2.59 18.21 9.71
N VAL A 76 1.42 17.73 9.29
CA VAL A 76 0.14 18.01 9.93
C VAL A 76 -0.65 16.73 9.98
N ASP A 77 -1.09 16.34 11.17
CA ASP A 77 -1.98 15.21 11.32
C ASP A 77 -3.34 15.54 10.70
N GLY A 78 -3.91 14.58 9.96
CA GLY A 78 -5.26 14.73 9.44
C GLY A 78 -6.31 14.56 10.53
N LYS A 79 -7.56 14.41 10.13
CA LYS A 79 -8.67 14.20 11.06
C LYS A 79 -8.74 12.77 11.65
N GLY A 80 -7.75 11.92 11.38
CA GLY A 80 -7.73 10.52 11.81
C GLY A 80 -8.83 9.64 11.21
N ALA A 81 -8.99 8.44 11.77
CA ALA A 81 -10.05 7.48 11.47
C ALA A 81 -10.89 7.17 12.72
N HIS A 82 -12.13 7.64 12.75
CA HIS A 82 -13.07 7.47 13.88
C HIS A 82 -13.93 6.21 13.75
N ALA A 83 -14.09 5.69 12.53
CA ALA A 83 -14.75 4.42 12.26
C ALA A 83 -13.81 3.52 11.45
N PRO A 84 -12.69 3.07 12.06
CA PRO A 84 -11.76 2.19 11.38
C PRO A 84 -12.41 0.84 11.07
N ASN A 85 -12.09 0.25 9.91
CA ASN A 85 -12.57 -1.09 9.58
C ASN A 85 -11.78 -2.18 10.35
N VAL A 86 -10.61 -1.83 10.89
CA VAL A 86 -9.82 -2.67 11.79
C VAL A 86 -9.85 -2.06 13.18
N MET A 87 -10.80 -2.53 14.00
CA MET A 87 -10.97 -2.13 15.39
C MET A 87 -9.89 -2.80 16.25
N ILE A 88 -8.79 -2.09 16.48
CA ILE A 88 -7.68 -2.57 17.32
C ILE A 88 -7.34 -1.52 18.37
N ASP A 89 -7.14 -1.98 19.61
CA ASP A 89 -6.71 -1.12 20.72
C ASP A 89 -5.23 -0.76 20.61
N LYS A 90 -4.42 -1.65 20.05
CA LYS A 90 -2.98 -1.45 19.84
C LYS A 90 -2.58 -1.82 18.40
N CYS A 91 -1.98 -0.86 17.70
CA CYS A 91 -1.42 -1.07 16.37
C CYS A 91 -0.28 -2.09 16.39
N SER A 92 -0.25 -2.99 15.41
CA SER A 92 0.81 -4.00 15.21
C SER A 92 1.12 -4.09 13.72
N CYS A 93 1.33 -2.95 13.08
CA CYS A 93 1.64 -2.88 11.64
C CYS A 93 2.95 -3.64 11.35
N PRO A 94 3.00 -4.55 10.36
CA PRO A 94 2.01 -4.82 9.31
C PRO A 94 1.04 -6.00 9.58
N ASN A 95 1.07 -6.62 10.77
CA ASN A 95 0.34 -7.84 11.08
C ASN A 95 -1.19 -7.67 11.22
N ASN A 96 -1.68 -6.43 11.29
CA ASN A 96 -3.10 -6.10 11.38
C ASN A 96 -3.47 -4.95 10.42
N CYS A 97 -3.10 -5.12 9.15
CA CYS A 97 -3.27 -4.11 8.10
C CYS A 97 -4.76 -3.80 7.81
N GLY A 98 -5.04 -2.52 7.57
CA GLY A 98 -6.36 -1.93 7.34
C GLY A 98 -6.45 -0.56 8.02
N LEU A 99 -7.52 0.20 7.77
CA LEU A 99 -7.71 1.50 8.41
C LEU A 99 -7.96 1.26 9.91
N CYS A 100 -7.03 1.73 10.75
CA CYS A 100 -7.04 1.57 12.20
C CYS A 100 -6.81 2.91 12.91
N SER A 101 -6.90 2.93 14.23
CA SER A 101 -6.72 4.14 15.07
C SER A 101 -5.36 4.85 14.91
N ASN A 102 -4.33 4.16 14.39
CA ASN A 102 -3.00 4.74 14.14
C ASN A 102 -2.91 5.46 12.78
N HIS A 103 -3.95 5.42 11.95
CA HIS A 103 -4.00 6.17 10.70
C HIS A 103 -4.42 7.61 10.99
N LEU A 104 -3.50 8.55 10.70
CA LEU A 104 -3.65 9.96 11.03
C LEU A 104 -4.55 10.72 10.03
N SER A 105 -4.96 10.08 8.93
CA SER A 105 -5.83 10.65 7.90
C SER A 105 -6.90 9.67 7.44
N HIS A 106 -7.95 10.20 6.81
CA HIS A 106 -8.96 9.42 6.12
C HIS A 106 -8.42 8.81 4.81
N SER A 107 -9.14 7.83 4.26
CA SER A 107 -8.80 7.21 2.97
C SER A 107 -8.93 8.23 1.82
N GLY A 108 -7.80 8.67 1.26
CA GLY A 108 -7.79 9.55 0.07
C GLY A 108 -8.11 8.81 -1.23
N LEU A 109 -7.66 7.56 -1.35
CA LEU A 109 -7.96 6.64 -2.44
C LEU A 109 -7.93 5.20 -1.90
N ALA A 110 -9.09 4.57 -1.83
CA ALA A 110 -9.17 3.16 -1.47
C ALA A 110 -8.84 2.30 -2.69
N ASN A 111 -8.14 1.18 -2.47
CA ASN A 111 -7.78 0.23 -3.52
C ASN A 111 -8.53 -1.07 -3.30
N MET A 112 -9.23 -1.55 -4.32
CA MET A 112 -9.94 -2.82 -4.28
C MET A 112 -9.37 -3.77 -5.33
N ILE A 113 -8.90 -4.90 -4.86
CA ILE A 113 -8.57 -6.03 -5.72
C ILE A 113 -9.90 -6.68 -6.12
N VAL A 114 -10.22 -6.69 -7.41
CA VAL A 114 -11.41 -7.40 -7.91
C VAL A 114 -11.06 -8.79 -8.45
N THR A 115 -9.79 -9.02 -8.76
CA THR A 115 -9.28 -10.34 -9.15
C THR A 115 -7.78 -10.40 -8.90
N ASN A 116 -7.21 -11.56 -8.60
CA ASN A 116 -5.76 -11.76 -8.64
C ASN A 116 -5.27 -12.42 -9.94
N ARG A 117 -6.16 -12.70 -10.90
CA ARG A 117 -5.80 -13.23 -12.23
C ARG A 117 -5.17 -12.15 -13.09
N CYS A 118 -4.14 -12.50 -13.86
CA CYS A 118 -3.55 -11.64 -14.89
C CYS A 118 -3.20 -12.47 -16.14
N ASP A 119 -3.28 -11.85 -17.31
CA ASP A 119 -2.86 -12.39 -18.60
C ASP A 119 -1.40 -12.06 -18.93
N LEU A 120 -0.73 -11.31 -18.07
CA LEU A 120 0.71 -11.01 -18.11
C LEU A 120 1.47 -11.64 -16.94
N THR A 121 2.78 -11.79 -17.10
CA THR A 121 3.70 -12.33 -16.08
C THR A 121 4.94 -11.44 -15.93
N CYS A 122 4.73 -10.19 -15.53
CA CYS A 122 5.79 -9.20 -15.42
C CYS A 122 6.81 -9.61 -14.33
N TRP A 123 8.10 -9.50 -14.63
CA TRP A 123 9.19 -9.92 -13.72
C TRP A 123 9.25 -9.12 -12.41
N TYR A 124 8.72 -7.91 -12.41
CA TYR A 124 8.67 -7.01 -11.26
C TYR A 124 7.33 -7.04 -10.51
N CYS A 125 6.36 -7.85 -10.97
CA CYS A 125 5.04 -7.88 -10.33
C CYS A 125 5.06 -8.76 -9.08
N PHE A 126 4.62 -8.19 -7.95
CA PHE A 126 4.59 -8.84 -6.64
C PHE A 126 3.20 -9.38 -6.25
N PHE A 127 2.18 -9.20 -7.11
CA PHE A 127 0.78 -9.41 -6.74
C PHE A 127 0.06 -10.53 -7.52
N TYR A 128 0.45 -10.78 -8.76
CA TYR A 128 -0.37 -11.60 -9.67
C TYR A 128 -0.34 -13.10 -9.34
N VAL A 129 -1.46 -13.76 -9.65
CA VAL A 129 -1.56 -15.21 -9.80
C VAL A 129 -1.72 -15.53 -11.29
N LYS A 130 -0.87 -16.41 -11.80
CA LYS A 130 -0.91 -16.84 -13.21
C LYS A 130 -2.19 -17.62 -13.50
N LYS A 131 -2.93 -17.21 -14.53
CA LYS A 131 -4.07 -17.98 -15.06
C LYS A 131 -3.63 -19.41 -15.40
N GLY A 132 -4.31 -20.41 -14.85
CA GLY A 132 -4.05 -21.83 -15.11
C GLY A 132 -2.94 -22.48 -14.28
N LEU A 133 -2.46 -21.83 -13.21
CA LEU A 133 -1.56 -22.46 -12.24
C LEU A 133 -2.38 -23.28 -11.23
N GLU A 134 -2.32 -24.62 -11.35
CA GLU A 134 -3.03 -25.53 -10.45
C GLU A 134 -2.65 -25.28 -8.99
N GLY A 135 -3.65 -25.16 -8.11
CA GLY A 135 -3.46 -24.96 -6.67
C GLY A 135 -3.25 -23.51 -6.23
N ALA A 136 -3.21 -22.53 -7.14
CA ALA A 136 -3.12 -21.14 -6.75
C ALA A 136 -4.47 -20.62 -6.17
N TYR A 137 -4.41 -19.93 -5.04
CA TYR A 137 -5.60 -19.30 -4.44
C TYR A 137 -6.18 -18.24 -5.39
N MET A 138 -7.40 -18.46 -5.88
CA MET A 138 -8.12 -17.49 -6.70
C MET A 138 -8.95 -16.58 -5.79
N TYR A 139 -8.70 -15.27 -5.90
CA TYR A 139 -9.45 -14.25 -5.17
C TYR A 139 -10.26 -13.43 -6.15
N GLU A 140 -11.59 -13.52 -6.07
CA GLU A 140 -12.54 -12.68 -6.81
C GLU A 140 -13.76 -12.44 -5.92
N PRO A 141 -13.94 -11.23 -5.35
CA PRO A 141 -15.11 -10.96 -4.52
C PRO A 141 -16.37 -10.98 -5.37
N ASP A 142 -17.45 -11.54 -4.82
CA ASP A 142 -18.77 -11.51 -5.43
C ASP A 142 -19.43 -10.12 -5.29
N HIS A 143 -20.61 -9.95 -5.90
CA HIS A 143 -21.31 -8.65 -5.91
C HIS A 143 -21.75 -8.19 -4.52
N GLU A 144 -22.14 -9.12 -3.64
CA GLU A 144 -22.53 -8.78 -2.27
C GLU A 144 -21.33 -8.34 -1.44
N GLN A 145 -20.19 -9.03 -1.60
CA GLN A 145 -18.93 -8.68 -0.97
C GLN A 145 -18.45 -7.30 -1.42
N VAL A 146 -18.48 -7.02 -2.73
CA VAL A 146 -18.12 -5.69 -3.27
C VAL A 146 -19.04 -4.62 -2.68
N ARG A 147 -20.35 -4.87 -2.64
CA ARG A 147 -21.32 -3.95 -2.01
C ARG A 147 -21.01 -3.71 -0.53
N GLY A 148 -20.71 -4.78 0.22
CA GLY A 148 -20.29 -4.69 1.62
C GLY A 148 -19.04 -3.84 1.81
N MET A 149 -18.02 -4.04 0.97
CA MET A 149 -16.79 -3.25 1.00
C MET A 149 -17.05 -1.76 0.69
N MET A 150 -17.96 -1.45 -0.23
CA MET A 150 -18.37 -0.06 -0.51
C MET A 150 -19.10 0.57 0.67
N LYS A 151 -20.00 -0.17 1.32
CA LYS A 151 -20.66 0.28 2.55
C LYS A 151 -19.65 0.57 3.65
N THR A 152 -18.64 -0.28 3.82
CA THR A 152 -17.55 -0.03 4.77
C THR A 152 -16.79 1.26 4.43
N LEU A 153 -16.43 1.48 3.15
CA LEU A 153 -15.76 2.69 2.71
C LEU A 153 -16.59 3.95 2.97
N LYS A 154 -17.89 3.94 2.68
CA LYS A 154 -18.78 5.08 2.94
C LYS A 154 -19.08 5.28 4.43
N ALA A 155 -18.96 4.23 5.24
CA ALA A 155 -19.11 4.30 6.68
C ALA A 155 -17.90 4.95 7.38
N GLU A 156 -16.76 5.12 6.68
CA GLU A 156 -15.59 5.79 7.25
C GLU A 156 -15.93 7.17 7.82
N ARG A 157 -15.31 7.50 8.95
CA ARG A 157 -15.46 8.77 9.65
C ARG A 157 -14.08 9.29 10.05
N PRO A 158 -13.89 10.62 10.14
CA PRO A 158 -14.91 11.67 10.01
C PRO A 158 -15.26 12.04 8.56
N ILE A 159 -14.46 11.60 7.58
CA ILE A 159 -14.70 11.82 6.16
C ILE A 159 -15.04 10.47 5.53
N PRO A 160 -16.24 10.31 4.93
CA PRO A 160 -16.57 9.12 4.15
C PRO A 160 -15.61 8.96 2.97
N GLY A 161 -15.15 7.74 2.72
CA GLY A 161 -14.41 7.44 1.52
C GLY A 161 -15.23 7.71 0.25
N ASN A 162 -14.58 8.18 -0.80
CA ASN A 162 -15.28 8.56 -2.04
C ASN A 162 -14.53 8.25 -3.33
N SER A 163 -13.28 7.81 -3.21
CA SER A 163 -12.40 7.49 -4.33
C SER A 163 -12.01 6.03 -4.25
N MET A 164 -12.29 5.29 -5.32
CA MET A 164 -12.00 3.86 -5.46
C MET A 164 -11.11 3.60 -6.66
N GLN A 165 -9.99 2.94 -6.44
CA GLN A 165 -9.15 2.35 -7.47
C GLN A 165 -9.42 0.85 -7.55
N ILE A 166 -10.08 0.45 -8.63
CA ILE A 166 -10.19 -0.95 -9.02
C ILE A 166 -8.81 -1.41 -9.50
N THR A 167 -8.32 -2.47 -8.90
CA THR A 167 -7.05 -3.10 -9.26
C THR A 167 -7.20 -4.61 -9.21
N GLY A 168 -6.11 -5.33 -9.44
CA GLY A 168 -6.10 -6.76 -9.30
C GLY A 168 -4.73 -7.34 -9.58
N GLY A 169 -4.73 -8.52 -10.20
CA GLY A 169 -3.95 -8.70 -11.42
C GLY A 169 -4.50 -7.77 -12.50
N GLU A 170 -5.27 -8.29 -13.47
CA GLU A 170 -5.92 -7.48 -14.51
C GLU A 170 -7.46 -7.46 -14.32
N PRO A 171 -8.06 -6.33 -13.90
CA PRO A 171 -9.51 -6.20 -13.71
C PRO A 171 -10.35 -6.54 -14.94
N MET A 172 -9.86 -6.20 -16.14
CA MET A 172 -10.58 -6.40 -17.39
C MET A 172 -10.69 -7.89 -17.80
N LEU A 173 -10.11 -8.82 -17.03
CA LEU A 173 -10.37 -10.26 -17.17
C LEU A 173 -11.70 -10.72 -16.57
N ARG A 174 -12.34 -9.88 -15.74
CA ARG A 174 -13.68 -10.16 -15.23
C ARG A 174 -14.74 -9.80 -16.27
N GLU A 175 -15.67 -10.72 -16.51
CA GLU A 175 -16.81 -10.50 -17.42
C GLU A 175 -17.82 -9.52 -16.81
N ASP A 176 -17.96 -9.53 -15.49
CA ASP A 176 -18.91 -8.73 -14.71
C ASP A 176 -18.34 -7.37 -14.25
N ILE A 177 -17.20 -6.94 -14.79
CA ILE A 177 -16.49 -5.74 -14.32
C ILE A 177 -17.35 -4.47 -14.36
N THR A 178 -18.20 -4.33 -15.38
CA THR A 178 -19.12 -3.19 -15.50
C THR A 178 -20.18 -3.19 -14.41
N ASP A 179 -20.61 -4.37 -13.97
CA ASP A 179 -21.62 -4.48 -12.91
C ASP A 179 -21.02 -4.15 -11.56
N LEU A 180 -19.76 -4.54 -11.31
CA LEU A 180 -19.03 -4.09 -10.13
C LEU A 180 -18.92 -2.56 -10.08
N ILE A 181 -18.58 -1.91 -11.19
CA ILE A 181 -18.51 -0.44 -11.25
C ILE A 181 -19.88 0.18 -10.93
N LYS A 182 -20.97 -0.37 -11.48
CA LYS A 182 -22.33 0.11 -11.18
C LYS A 182 -22.66 -0.03 -9.69
N ILE A 183 -22.33 -1.16 -9.06
CA ILE A 183 -22.50 -1.37 -7.61
C ILE A 183 -21.75 -0.29 -6.82
N MET A 184 -20.52 0.03 -7.20
CA MET A 184 -19.75 1.10 -6.55
C MET A 184 -20.42 2.47 -6.69
N LYS A 185 -20.99 2.79 -7.87
CA LYS A 185 -21.78 4.01 -8.07
C LYS A 185 -23.08 4.04 -7.26
N GLU A 186 -23.81 2.92 -7.22
CA GLU A 186 -25.04 2.77 -6.44
C GLU A 186 -24.81 3.00 -4.95
N GLU A 187 -23.68 2.54 -4.42
CA GLU A 187 -23.28 2.77 -3.03
C GLU A 187 -22.68 4.17 -2.80
N GLY A 188 -22.68 5.06 -3.80
CA GLY A 188 -22.34 6.47 -3.65
C GLY A 188 -20.85 6.79 -3.71
N VAL A 189 -20.05 6.01 -4.46
CA VAL A 189 -18.65 6.34 -4.77
C VAL A 189 -18.59 7.24 -6.00
N ASP A 190 -18.22 8.51 -5.83
CA ASP A 190 -18.23 9.47 -6.94
C ASP A 190 -17.07 9.28 -7.90
N HIS A 191 -15.88 8.94 -7.40
CA HIS A 191 -14.67 8.79 -8.21
C HIS A 191 -14.23 7.33 -8.24
N ILE A 192 -14.31 6.73 -9.42
CA ILE A 192 -13.84 5.36 -9.69
C ILE A 192 -12.74 5.44 -10.73
N GLN A 193 -11.59 4.84 -10.43
CA GLN A 193 -10.51 4.65 -11.39
C GLN A 193 -10.12 3.19 -11.48
N MET A 194 -9.50 2.78 -12.58
CA MET A 194 -9.11 1.39 -12.81
C MET A 194 -7.67 1.30 -13.26
N ASN A 195 -6.89 0.49 -12.55
CA ASN A 195 -5.56 0.07 -13.00
C ASN A 195 -5.71 -1.06 -14.01
N THR A 196 -5.23 -0.85 -15.23
CA THR A 196 -5.32 -1.89 -16.28
C THR A 196 -4.08 -1.87 -17.15
N ASN A 197 -3.67 -3.03 -17.64
CA ASN A 197 -2.65 -3.16 -18.68
C ASN A 197 -3.13 -2.63 -20.05
N GLY A 198 -4.42 -2.31 -20.19
CA GLY A 198 -5.00 -1.68 -21.36
C GLY A 198 -5.21 -2.59 -22.58
N ILE A 199 -4.80 -3.87 -22.51
CA ILE A 199 -4.86 -4.80 -23.65
C ILE A 199 -6.29 -4.95 -24.15
N ARG A 200 -7.25 -5.23 -23.25
CA ARG A 200 -8.66 -5.40 -23.65
C ARG A 200 -9.24 -4.12 -24.26
N HIS A 201 -8.92 -2.96 -23.72
CA HIS A 201 -9.39 -1.67 -24.27
C HIS A 201 -8.79 -1.35 -25.64
N ALA A 202 -7.53 -1.75 -25.89
CA ALA A 202 -6.89 -1.56 -27.19
C ALA A 202 -7.46 -2.48 -28.27
N MET A 203 -7.81 -3.72 -27.90
CA MET A 203 -8.36 -4.72 -28.82
C MET A 203 -9.86 -4.56 -29.05
N ASP A 204 -10.58 -4.03 -28.05
CA ASP A 204 -12.01 -3.82 -28.06
C ASP A 204 -12.36 -2.42 -27.49
N PRO A 205 -12.45 -1.40 -28.36
CA PRO A 205 -12.84 -0.05 -27.96
C PRO A 205 -14.23 0.02 -27.32
N GLU A 206 -15.11 -0.93 -27.63
CA GLU A 206 -16.45 -0.99 -27.05
C GLU A 206 -16.38 -1.33 -25.56
N ALA A 207 -15.49 -2.24 -25.15
CA ALA A 207 -15.23 -2.50 -23.74
C ALA A 207 -14.77 -1.25 -22.97
N ALA A 208 -14.00 -0.35 -23.59
CA ALA A 208 -13.64 0.93 -22.98
C ALA A 208 -14.86 1.85 -22.80
N ARG A 209 -15.76 1.89 -23.81
CA ARG A 209 -17.02 2.64 -23.75
C ARG A 209 -17.93 2.11 -22.64
N GLU A 210 -18.07 0.80 -22.53
CA GLU A 210 -18.88 0.15 -21.49
C GLU A 210 -18.38 0.46 -20.09
N VAL A 211 -17.07 0.37 -19.84
CA VAL A 211 -16.45 0.73 -18.55
C VAL A 211 -16.67 2.21 -18.22
N ARG A 212 -16.54 3.10 -19.21
CA ARG A 212 -16.80 4.53 -19.03
C ARG A 212 -18.27 4.81 -18.69
N LEU A 213 -19.21 4.13 -19.36
CA LEU A 213 -20.65 4.29 -19.16
C LEU A 213 -21.13 3.66 -17.85
N ALA A 214 -20.49 2.58 -17.40
CA ALA A 214 -20.75 2.00 -16.09
C ALA A 214 -20.38 2.98 -14.95
N GLY A 215 -19.47 3.91 -15.21
CA GLY A 215 -19.14 5.00 -14.28
C GLY A 215 -17.66 5.14 -13.94
N CYS A 216 -16.76 4.38 -14.59
CA CYS A 216 -15.33 4.59 -14.40
C CYS A 216 -14.92 5.97 -14.93
N ASN A 217 -14.25 6.75 -14.08
CA ASN A 217 -13.86 8.13 -14.35
C ASN A 217 -12.49 8.21 -15.03
N ASN A 218 -11.56 7.35 -14.65
CA ASN A 218 -10.17 7.38 -15.10
C ASN A 218 -9.58 5.96 -15.26
N LEU A 219 -8.66 5.81 -16.19
CA LEU A 219 -7.81 4.62 -16.32
C LEU A 219 -6.39 5.00 -15.87
N TYR A 220 -5.74 4.10 -15.14
CA TYR A 220 -4.35 4.23 -14.67
C TYR A 220 -3.49 3.09 -15.22
#